data_AF-A0A9J7BS78-F1
#
_entry.id   AF-A0A9J7BS78-F1
#
_cell.length_a   1.000
_cell.length_b   1.000
_cell.length_c   1.000
_cell.angle_alpha   90.00
_cell.angle_beta   90.00
_cell.angle_gamma   90.00
#
_symmetry.space_group_name_H-M   'P 1'
#
loop_
_entity.id
_entity.type
_entity.pdbx_description
1 polymer ?
#
loop_
_entity_poly.entity_id
_entity_poly.type
_entity_poly.pdbx_seq_one_letter_code
_entity_poly.pdbx_strand_id
1 'polypeptide(L)'
;MKRMFSIALIFIGAASFAAAQQITQTSDVLGAHLNYGRGCAACHAPHSGAAGNGVATKDAGTGGIALWGEDVSGLYGQVLTTGTSEHGSSVVTLPGSLTANTPDVAGILMCLSCHDGNLAQGAHMSGTVYETLPSTYGPAAKSIPTLLGSDGTTAGNYSNDHPVGDDAVIGCGGQYNWDCTVNATGGIVPGPKMTSFITNYGFFVRPYVVNNKPVVMCTTCHNQHVMNTVTVKTGAISTTSGTFGGGNTLGLANGTYATMFFLRGPYNPADTNQASNQTAQFCRQCHGGEANEMNGSSAGTIF
;
A
#
# COMPACT_ATOMS: atom_id res chain seq x y z
N MET A 1 -45.96 -14.71 -32.89
CA MET A 1 -45.20 -13.58 -32.31
C MET A 1 -44.72 -13.84 -30.88
N LYS A 2 -45.56 -14.24 -29.91
CA LYS A 2 -45.12 -14.49 -28.51
C LYS A 2 -44.00 -15.54 -28.34
N ARG A 3 -44.03 -16.62 -29.13
CA ARG A 3 -43.00 -17.68 -29.10
C ARG A 3 -41.63 -17.21 -29.62
N MET A 4 -41.61 -16.45 -30.71
CA MET A 4 -40.38 -15.88 -31.29
C MET A 4 -39.71 -14.87 -30.34
N PHE A 5 -40.51 -14.06 -29.65
CA PHE A 5 -40.00 -13.10 -28.67
C PHE A 5 -39.40 -13.78 -27.43
N SER A 6 -40.03 -14.87 -26.97
CA SER A 6 -39.51 -15.66 -25.83
C SER A 6 -38.18 -16.36 -26.17
N ILE A 7 -38.07 -16.88 -27.41
CA ILE A 7 -36.83 -17.50 -27.89
C ILE A 7 -35.70 -16.46 -27.98
N ALA A 8 -35.98 -15.26 -28.52
CA ALA A 8 -35.01 -14.18 -28.57
C ALA A 8 -34.54 -13.74 -27.15
N LEU A 9 -35.45 -13.65 -26.19
CA LEU A 9 -35.13 -13.34 -24.79
C LEU A 9 -34.25 -14.42 -24.14
N ILE A 10 -34.49 -15.70 -24.43
CA ILE A 10 -33.65 -16.79 -23.93
C ILE A 10 -32.25 -16.71 -24.52
N PHE A 11 -32.11 -16.41 -25.82
CA PHE A 11 -30.78 -16.28 -26.44
C PHE A 11 -30.01 -15.05 -25.93
N ILE A 12 -30.68 -13.90 -25.76
CA ILE A 12 -30.06 -12.70 -25.20
C ILE A 12 -29.73 -12.90 -23.71
N GLY A 13 -30.63 -13.54 -22.95
CA GLY A 13 -30.41 -13.87 -21.55
C GLY A 13 -29.25 -14.84 -21.38
N ALA A 14 -29.20 -15.94 -22.15
CA ALA A 14 -28.11 -16.91 -22.10
C ALA A 14 -26.76 -16.31 -22.51
N ALA A 15 -26.73 -15.43 -23.52
CA ALA A 15 -25.51 -14.69 -23.89
C ALA A 15 -25.05 -13.74 -22.78
N SER A 16 -26.00 -13.12 -22.06
CA SER A 16 -25.72 -12.24 -20.92
C SER A 16 -25.21 -13.03 -19.71
N PHE A 17 -25.75 -14.22 -19.45
CA PHE A 17 -25.23 -15.15 -18.43
C PHE A 17 -23.86 -15.72 -18.78
N ALA A 18 -23.58 -15.98 -20.07
CA ALA A 18 -22.26 -16.39 -20.54
C ALA A 18 -21.21 -15.27 -20.39
N ALA A 19 -21.58 -14.01 -20.67
CA ALA A 19 -20.71 -12.85 -20.45
C ALA A 19 -20.52 -12.51 -18.96
N ALA A 20 -21.47 -12.91 -18.10
CA ALA A 20 -21.38 -12.78 -16.64
C ALA A 20 -20.66 -13.96 -15.97
N GLN A 21 -20.21 -14.98 -16.72
CA GLN A 21 -19.33 -16.00 -16.17
C GLN A 21 -18.03 -15.30 -15.76
N GLN A 22 -17.76 -15.25 -14.45
CA GLN A 22 -16.43 -14.95 -13.92
C GLN A 22 -15.47 -15.95 -14.55
N ILE A 23 -14.75 -15.52 -15.59
CA ILE A 23 -13.60 -16.27 -16.07
C ILE A 23 -12.60 -16.17 -14.92
N THR A 24 -12.44 -17.27 -14.19
CA THR A 24 -11.37 -17.41 -13.18
C THR A 24 -10.05 -17.28 -13.93
N GLN A 25 -9.50 -16.07 -13.95
CA GLN A 25 -8.19 -15.83 -14.53
C GLN A 25 -7.17 -16.55 -13.64
N THR A 26 -6.35 -17.40 -14.22
CA THR A 26 -5.28 -18.10 -13.50
C THR A 26 -4.11 -17.18 -13.12
N SER A 27 -4.17 -15.91 -13.57
CA SER A 27 -3.20 -14.87 -13.29
C SER A 27 -3.88 -13.50 -13.33
N ASP A 28 -3.34 -12.54 -12.60
CA ASP A 28 -3.90 -11.20 -12.47
C ASP A 28 -3.58 -10.35 -13.72
N VAL A 29 -4.46 -10.35 -14.73
CA VAL A 29 -4.27 -9.65 -16.03
C VAL A 29 -4.26 -8.11 -15.92
N LEU A 30 -4.58 -7.55 -14.75
CA LEU A 30 -4.48 -6.11 -14.43
C LEU A 30 -3.56 -5.83 -13.24
N GLY A 31 -2.89 -6.86 -12.71
CA GLY A 31 -2.18 -6.82 -11.44
C GLY A 31 -3.06 -6.64 -10.23
N ALA A 32 -2.52 -6.92 -9.03
CA ALA A 32 -3.02 -6.77 -7.65
C ALA A 32 -4.56 -6.63 -7.40
N HIS A 33 -5.22 -5.82 -8.21
CA HIS A 33 -6.61 -5.51 -8.40
C HIS A 33 -7.49 -6.60 -9.03
N LEU A 34 -7.01 -7.64 -9.74
CA LEU A 34 -7.90 -8.79 -9.98
C LEU A 34 -8.01 -9.69 -8.78
N ASN A 35 -7.12 -9.64 -7.80
CA ASN A 35 -7.28 -10.40 -6.56
C ASN A 35 -7.68 -11.87 -6.85
N TYR A 36 -6.89 -12.51 -7.71
CA TYR A 36 -7.17 -13.86 -8.24
C TYR A 36 -8.49 -13.99 -9.05
N GLY A 37 -8.79 -13.01 -9.90
CA GLY A 37 -9.95 -13.02 -10.82
C GLY A 37 -11.23 -12.38 -10.28
N ARG A 38 -11.24 -11.91 -9.04
CA ARG A 38 -12.38 -11.25 -8.36
C ARG A 38 -12.57 -9.79 -8.77
N GLY A 39 -11.51 -9.10 -9.19
CA GLY A 39 -11.59 -7.73 -9.69
C GLY A 39 -12.15 -6.76 -8.63
N CYS A 40 -12.99 -5.83 -9.09
CA CYS A 40 -13.64 -4.83 -8.24
C CYS A 40 -14.37 -5.45 -7.03
N ALA A 41 -14.90 -6.67 -7.15
CA ALA A 41 -15.68 -7.31 -6.08
C ALA A 41 -14.85 -7.60 -4.81
N ALA A 42 -13.53 -7.77 -4.95
CA ALA A 42 -12.60 -7.84 -3.81
C ALA A 42 -12.79 -6.67 -2.83
N CYS A 43 -12.80 -5.46 -3.39
CA CYS A 43 -12.88 -4.20 -2.64
C CYS A 43 -14.29 -3.58 -2.63
N HIS A 44 -15.24 -4.13 -3.41
CA HIS A 44 -16.60 -3.62 -3.61
C HIS A 44 -17.68 -4.71 -3.48
N ALA A 45 -17.66 -5.48 -2.40
CA ALA A 45 -18.71 -6.44 -2.10
C ALA A 45 -20.02 -5.73 -1.68
N PRO A 46 -21.17 -5.97 -2.34
CA PRO A 46 -22.42 -5.30 -2.00
C PRO A 46 -22.96 -5.79 -0.65
N HIS A 47 -22.81 -4.94 0.37
CA HIS A 47 -23.44 -4.99 1.72
C HIS A 47 -23.31 -6.29 2.53
N SER A 48 -22.61 -7.30 2.01
CA SER A 48 -22.53 -8.64 2.60
C SER A 48 -21.09 -9.00 2.99
N GLY A 49 -20.16 -8.02 2.94
CA GLY A 49 -18.75 -8.20 3.27
C GLY A 49 -18.12 -9.42 2.60
N ALA A 50 -17.34 -10.17 3.37
CA ALA A 50 -16.75 -11.45 2.97
C ALA A 50 -17.77 -12.45 2.41
N ALA A 51 -18.99 -12.50 2.96
CA ALA A 51 -20.03 -13.41 2.47
C ALA A 51 -20.52 -13.02 1.06
N GLY A 52 -20.51 -11.71 0.73
CA GLY A 52 -20.76 -11.20 -0.61
C GLY A 52 -19.70 -11.64 -1.63
N ASN A 53 -18.50 -11.95 -1.16
CA ASN A 53 -17.40 -12.51 -1.94
C ASN A 53 -17.36 -14.05 -1.92
N GLY A 54 -18.40 -14.70 -1.40
CA GLY A 54 -18.51 -16.15 -1.32
C GLY A 54 -17.58 -16.78 -0.28
N VAL A 55 -17.10 -15.99 0.69
CA VAL A 55 -16.25 -16.45 1.79
C VAL A 55 -17.10 -16.60 3.04
N ALA A 56 -17.09 -17.80 3.63
CA ALA A 56 -17.68 -18.02 4.95
C ALA A 56 -16.73 -17.42 6.00
N THR A 57 -17.21 -16.45 6.79
CA THR A 57 -16.42 -15.74 7.80
C THR A 57 -17.00 -15.92 9.19
N LYS A 58 -16.13 -15.83 10.21
CA LYS A 58 -16.52 -15.74 11.63
C LYS A 58 -16.60 -14.29 12.12
N ASP A 59 -16.25 -13.31 11.29
CA ASP A 59 -16.34 -11.91 11.63
C ASP A 59 -17.80 -11.45 11.70
N ALA A 60 -18.29 -11.17 12.90
CA ALA A 60 -19.63 -10.60 13.10
C ALA A 60 -19.76 -9.16 12.56
N GLY A 61 -18.64 -8.48 12.32
CA GLY A 61 -18.56 -7.14 11.72
C GLY A 61 -18.44 -7.15 10.19
N THR A 62 -18.47 -8.33 9.54
CA THR A 62 -18.42 -8.44 8.08
C THR A 62 -19.52 -7.61 7.42
N GLY A 63 -19.17 -6.83 6.40
CA GLY A 63 -20.09 -5.90 5.73
C GLY A 63 -20.39 -4.61 6.50
N GLY A 64 -19.82 -4.44 7.70
CA GLY A 64 -19.90 -3.20 8.48
C GLY A 64 -19.11 -2.04 7.87
N ILE A 65 -18.04 -2.34 7.14
CA ILE A 65 -17.37 -1.37 6.26
C ILE A 65 -18.04 -1.46 4.89
N ALA A 66 -18.67 -0.36 4.47
CA ALA A 66 -19.34 -0.29 3.18
C ALA A 66 -18.37 -0.67 2.05
N LEU A 67 -18.84 -1.57 1.18
CA LEU A 67 -18.12 -2.06 0.00
C LEU A 67 -16.91 -2.96 0.30
N TRP A 68 -16.43 -3.08 1.54
CA TRP A 68 -15.27 -3.93 1.83
C TRP A 68 -15.63 -5.42 1.83
N GLY A 69 -14.92 -6.23 1.04
CA GLY A 69 -15.29 -7.63 0.77
C GLY A 69 -14.33 -8.69 1.32
N GLU A 70 -13.24 -8.31 1.99
CA GLU A 70 -12.24 -9.26 2.46
C GLU A 70 -12.54 -9.84 3.85
N ASP A 71 -12.19 -11.10 4.07
CA ASP A 71 -12.27 -11.76 5.38
C ASP A 71 -10.95 -11.63 6.13
N VAL A 72 -10.92 -10.76 7.13
CA VAL A 72 -9.76 -10.55 7.98
C VAL A 72 -9.91 -11.19 9.36
N SER A 73 -10.95 -12.01 9.59
CA SER A 73 -11.20 -12.60 10.91
C SER A 73 -10.01 -13.38 11.47
N GLY A 74 -9.21 -14.02 10.60
CA GLY A 74 -7.99 -14.72 10.97
C GLY A 74 -6.87 -13.82 11.50
N LEU A 75 -6.90 -12.53 11.17
CA LEU A 75 -5.91 -11.53 11.60
C LEU A 75 -6.25 -10.88 12.94
N TYR A 76 -7.48 -11.02 13.45
CA TYR A 76 -7.90 -10.33 14.66
C TYR A 76 -7.08 -10.75 15.89
N GLY A 77 -6.52 -9.75 16.59
CA GLY A 77 -5.72 -9.94 17.80
C GLY A 77 -4.37 -10.64 17.59
N GLN A 78 -3.97 -10.89 16.35
CA GLN A 78 -2.68 -11.53 16.06
C GLN A 78 -1.53 -10.60 16.39
N VAL A 79 -0.42 -11.17 16.85
CA VAL A 79 0.83 -10.45 17.10
C VAL A 79 1.81 -10.81 16.00
N LEU A 80 2.20 -9.82 15.19
CA LEU A 80 3.15 -10.00 14.09
C LEU A 80 4.46 -9.27 14.39
N THR A 81 5.57 -9.85 13.95
CA THR A 81 6.89 -9.20 13.99
C THR A 81 7.31 -8.88 12.56
N THR A 82 7.57 -7.60 12.28
CA THR A 82 7.92 -7.08 10.96
C THR A 82 9.32 -6.48 10.95
N GLY A 83 9.95 -6.46 9.77
CA GLY A 83 11.18 -5.72 9.51
C GLY A 83 12.34 -6.06 10.43
N THR A 84 12.73 -7.34 10.44
CA THR A 84 13.90 -7.78 11.21
C THR A 84 15.17 -7.33 10.50
N SER A 85 15.90 -6.40 11.13
CA SER A 85 17.16 -5.86 10.65
C SER A 85 18.20 -5.79 11.77
N GLU A 86 19.42 -5.36 11.43
CA GLU A 86 20.47 -5.00 12.39
C GLU A 86 20.05 -3.87 13.35
N HIS A 87 18.99 -3.14 13.03
CA HIS A 87 18.43 -2.05 13.83
C HIS A 87 17.21 -2.46 14.68
N GLY A 88 16.90 -3.77 14.72
CA GLY A 88 15.79 -4.33 15.49
C GLY A 88 14.63 -4.79 14.61
N SER A 89 13.51 -5.08 15.26
CA SER A 89 12.25 -5.47 14.63
C SER A 89 11.10 -4.69 15.25
N SER A 90 9.97 -4.62 14.53
CA SER A 90 8.75 -3.96 15.01
C SER A 90 7.67 -4.99 15.29
N VAL A 91 7.09 -4.92 16.49
CA VAL A 91 5.96 -5.77 16.87
C VAL A 91 4.66 -4.98 16.65
N VAL A 92 3.67 -5.62 16.05
CA VAL A 92 2.32 -5.08 15.91
C VAL A 92 1.32 -6.07 16.48
N THR A 93 0.38 -5.56 17.29
CA THR A 93 -0.81 -6.31 17.69
C THR A 93 -1.97 -5.84 16.83
N LEU A 94 -2.53 -6.73 16.03
CA LEU A 94 -3.62 -6.37 15.13
C LEU A 94 -4.93 -6.13 15.90
N PRO A 95 -5.81 -5.24 15.39
CA PRO A 95 -7.09 -4.96 16.01
C PRO A 95 -7.94 -6.22 16.19
N GLY A 96 -8.77 -6.24 17.22
CA GLY A 96 -9.77 -7.30 17.40
C GLY A 96 -11.00 -7.20 16.48
N SER A 97 -11.11 -6.15 15.66
CA SER A 97 -12.25 -5.93 14.76
C SER A 97 -11.90 -4.91 13.66
N LEU A 98 -12.48 -5.09 12.46
CA LEU A 98 -12.47 -4.11 11.36
C LEU A 98 -13.17 -2.79 11.69
N THR A 99 -14.00 -2.75 12.72
CA THR A 99 -14.73 -1.53 13.12
C THR A 99 -14.04 -0.77 14.25
N ALA A 100 -12.86 -1.23 14.70
CA ALA A 100 -12.07 -0.49 15.67
C ALA A 100 -11.63 0.87 15.09
N ASN A 101 -11.65 1.90 15.93
CA ASN A 101 -11.27 3.25 15.52
C ASN A 101 -9.78 3.50 15.80
N THR A 102 -8.92 2.65 15.25
CA THR A 102 -7.48 2.68 15.46
C THR A 102 -6.74 2.75 14.11
N PRO A 103 -5.56 3.41 14.03
CA PRO A 103 -4.82 3.59 12.78
C PRO A 103 -4.47 2.32 12.01
N ASP A 104 -4.20 1.24 12.74
CA ASP A 104 -3.86 -0.09 12.26
C ASP A 104 -5.01 -0.80 11.53
N VAL A 105 -6.28 -0.43 11.77
CA VAL A 105 -7.42 -0.90 10.95
C VAL A 105 -7.29 -0.42 9.51
N ALA A 106 -7.14 0.89 9.30
CA ALA A 106 -6.98 1.48 7.97
C ALA A 106 -5.55 1.31 7.40
N GLY A 107 -4.63 0.85 8.24
CA GLY A 107 -3.25 0.54 7.92
C GLY A 107 -3.04 -0.95 7.69
N ILE A 108 -2.40 -1.61 8.65
CA ILE A 108 -1.89 -2.98 8.50
C ILE A 108 -3.00 -3.99 8.27
N LEU A 109 -4.11 -3.92 9.01
CA LEU A 109 -5.21 -4.88 8.87
C LEU A 109 -5.82 -4.85 7.46
N MET A 110 -5.98 -3.64 6.88
CA MET A 110 -6.46 -3.42 5.51
C MET A 110 -5.42 -3.80 4.44
N CYS A 111 -4.13 -3.73 4.73
CA CYS A 111 -3.12 -4.22 3.80
C CYS A 111 -3.11 -5.76 3.77
N LEU A 112 -3.08 -6.36 4.95
CA LEU A 112 -2.98 -7.80 5.13
C LEU A 112 -4.23 -8.54 4.68
N SER A 113 -5.40 -7.91 4.66
CA SER A 113 -6.58 -8.51 4.02
C SER A 113 -6.35 -8.96 2.58
N CYS A 114 -5.44 -8.33 1.85
CA CYS A 114 -5.11 -8.68 0.47
C CYS A 114 -3.71 -9.31 0.35
N HIS A 115 -2.76 -8.86 1.17
CA HIS A 115 -1.35 -9.21 1.04
C HIS A 115 -0.88 -10.29 2.02
N ASP A 116 -1.72 -10.77 2.93
CA ASP A 116 -1.28 -11.72 3.94
C ASP A 116 -1.04 -13.12 3.37
N GLY A 117 -2.09 -13.76 2.84
CA GLY A 117 -1.99 -15.08 2.22
C GLY A 117 -1.63 -16.22 3.17
N ASN A 118 -1.62 -15.99 4.49
CA ASN A 118 -1.30 -16.97 5.51
C ASN A 118 -2.49 -17.18 6.47
N LEU A 119 -2.85 -16.15 7.24
CA LEU A 119 -3.95 -16.07 8.18
C LEU A 119 -5.23 -15.52 7.52
N ALA A 120 -5.11 -14.45 6.73
CA ALA A 120 -6.20 -13.94 5.88
C ALA A 120 -6.06 -14.55 4.49
N GLN A 121 -6.78 -15.67 4.30
CA GLN A 121 -6.81 -16.40 3.03
C GLN A 121 -8.10 -16.14 2.23
N GLY A 122 -9.09 -15.45 2.81
CA GLY A 122 -10.30 -15.09 2.10
C GLY A 122 -9.97 -14.02 1.05
N ALA A 123 -10.12 -14.35 -0.24
CA ALA A 123 -9.93 -13.43 -1.36
C ALA A 123 -8.63 -12.58 -1.25
N HIS A 124 -7.49 -13.22 -1.03
CA HIS A 124 -6.18 -12.53 -1.05
C HIS A 124 -5.58 -12.53 -2.46
N MET A 125 -4.65 -11.59 -2.69
CA MET A 125 -3.84 -11.52 -3.91
C MET A 125 -2.98 -12.77 -4.02
N SER A 126 -2.85 -13.36 -5.21
CA SER A 126 -1.94 -14.51 -5.40
C SER A 126 -1.08 -14.34 -6.64
N GLY A 127 0.10 -14.97 -6.61
CA GLY A 127 1.07 -14.93 -7.71
C GLY A 127 2.13 -13.85 -7.52
N THR A 128 2.47 -13.19 -8.62
CA THR A 128 3.58 -12.24 -8.70
C THR A 128 3.07 -10.85 -9.07
N VAL A 129 3.90 -9.84 -8.85
CA VAL A 129 3.66 -8.49 -9.39
C VAL A 129 3.32 -8.58 -10.88
N TYR A 130 2.40 -7.73 -11.33
CA TYR A 130 1.92 -7.73 -12.70
C TYR A 130 2.75 -6.86 -13.62
N GLU A 131 3.28 -5.79 -13.05
CA GLU A 131 4.12 -4.85 -13.75
C GLU A 131 5.25 -5.61 -14.45
N THR A 132 5.47 -5.29 -15.72
CA THR A 132 6.65 -5.79 -16.43
C THR A 132 7.84 -4.98 -15.96
N LEU A 133 8.72 -5.60 -15.17
CA LEU A 133 9.89 -4.89 -14.66
C LEU A 133 10.99 -4.82 -15.72
N PRO A 134 11.82 -3.76 -15.70
CA PRO A 134 13.00 -3.68 -16.55
C PRO A 134 13.90 -4.90 -16.37
N SER A 135 14.53 -5.35 -17.46
CA SER A 135 15.46 -6.50 -17.42
C SER A 135 16.66 -6.28 -16.49
N THR A 136 16.95 -5.02 -16.12
CA THR A 136 17.99 -4.65 -15.15
C THR A 136 17.71 -5.13 -13.73
N TYR A 137 16.47 -5.50 -13.38
CA TYR A 137 16.12 -6.10 -12.09
C TYR A 137 16.55 -7.58 -11.98
N GLY A 138 17.09 -8.15 -13.06
CA GLY A 138 17.60 -9.51 -13.10
C GLY A 138 16.51 -10.58 -13.27
N PRO A 139 16.89 -11.87 -13.18
CA PRO A 139 16.00 -12.99 -13.50
C PRO A 139 14.75 -13.08 -12.61
N ALA A 140 14.82 -12.55 -11.39
CA ALA A 140 13.73 -12.58 -10.40
C ALA A 140 12.63 -11.53 -10.66
N ALA A 141 12.81 -10.65 -11.63
CA ALA A 141 11.86 -9.60 -11.99
C ALA A 141 10.42 -10.10 -12.24
N LYS A 142 10.25 -11.36 -12.67
CA LYS A 142 8.95 -11.99 -12.96
C LYS A 142 8.41 -12.85 -11.82
N SER A 143 9.12 -12.92 -10.69
CA SER A 143 8.81 -13.82 -9.58
C SER A 143 8.64 -13.10 -8.24
N ILE A 144 8.51 -11.77 -8.25
CA ILE A 144 8.34 -11.00 -7.00
C ILE A 144 6.94 -11.31 -6.45
N PRO A 145 6.84 -11.92 -5.26
CA PRO A 145 5.57 -12.29 -4.66
C PRO A 145 4.70 -11.05 -4.38
N THR A 146 3.40 -11.21 -4.50
CA THR A 146 2.43 -10.21 -4.05
C THR A 146 2.13 -10.29 -2.55
N LEU A 147 2.47 -11.42 -1.92
CA LEU A 147 2.13 -11.75 -0.54
C LEU A 147 3.30 -11.42 0.40
N LEU A 148 2.97 -10.79 1.53
CA LEU A 148 3.85 -10.48 2.65
C LEU A 148 3.88 -11.67 3.64
N GLY A 149 2.72 -12.15 4.06
CA GLY A 149 2.62 -13.27 4.99
C GLY A 149 2.91 -14.63 4.34
N SER A 150 3.00 -14.71 3.02
CA SER A 150 3.33 -15.94 2.28
C SER A 150 4.21 -15.60 1.07
N ASP A 151 5.35 -14.97 1.35
CA ASP A 151 6.34 -14.46 0.38
C ASP A 151 7.06 -15.56 -0.45
N GLY A 152 6.62 -16.81 -0.37
CA GLY A 152 7.27 -17.95 -1.03
C GLY A 152 8.47 -18.53 -0.28
N THR A 153 8.82 -18.03 0.91
CA THR A 153 9.82 -18.63 1.79
C THR A 153 9.17 -19.53 2.85
N THR A 154 8.50 -18.95 3.84
CA THR A 154 7.79 -19.64 4.92
C THR A 154 6.53 -18.85 5.26
N ALA A 155 5.42 -19.56 5.50
CA ALA A 155 4.17 -18.93 5.89
C ALA A 155 4.34 -18.16 7.22
N GLY A 156 3.82 -16.93 7.26
CA GLY A 156 3.93 -15.99 8.37
C GLY A 156 5.25 -15.21 8.44
N ASN A 157 6.07 -15.22 7.37
CA ASN A 157 7.37 -14.56 7.39
C ASN A 157 7.31 -13.08 7.01
N TYR A 158 6.89 -12.22 7.94
CA TYR A 158 6.94 -10.76 7.76
C TYR A 158 8.31 -10.14 8.10
N SER A 159 9.30 -10.96 8.47
CA SER A 159 10.62 -10.47 8.89
C SER A 159 11.42 -9.86 7.74
N ASN A 160 11.11 -10.23 6.50
CA ASN A 160 11.74 -9.72 5.29
C ASN A 160 11.11 -8.40 4.78
N ASP A 161 9.99 -7.97 5.38
CA ASP A 161 9.26 -6.78 4.96
C ASP A 161 9.76 -5.51 5.63
N HIS A 162 9.32 -4.33 5.16
CA HIS A 162 9.60 -3.10 5.90
C HIS A 162 8.89 -3.09 7.26
N PRO A 163 9.53 -2.56 8.32
CA PRO A 163 8.90 -2.46 9.63
C PRO A 163 7.65 -1.56 9.56
N VAL A 164 6.53 -2.08 10.06
CA VAL A 164 5.27 -1.36 10.17
C VAL A 164 4.60 -1.64 11.51
N GLY A 165 3.87 -0.66 12.02
CA GLY A 165 3.03 -0.79 13.21
C GLY A 165 3.40 0.20 14.29
N ASP A 166 2.78 0.02 15.45
CA ASP A 166 2.84 0.98 16.55
C ASP A 166 4.25 1.17 17.15
N ASP A 167 5.12 0.17 16.98
CA ASP A 167 6.51 0.20 17.43
C ASP A 167 7.51 0.57 16.32
N ALA A 168 7.05 0.74 15.07
CA ALA A 168 7.88 1.15 13.94
C ALA A 168 8.14 2.67 13.95
N VAL A 169 8.76 3.17 15.01
CA VAL A 169 8.94 4.60 15.26
C VAL A 169 9.92 5.22 14.25
N ILE A 170 9.53 6.33 13.63
CA ILE A 170 10.40 7.12 12.75
C ILE A 170 11.34 7.95 13.62
N GLY A 171 12.64 7.71 13.47
CA GLY A 171 13.68 8.46 14.18
C GLY A 171 13.88 9.87 13.62
N CYS A 172 14.34 10.77 14.49
CA CYS A 172 14.81 12.11 14.14
C CYS A 172 16.18 12.35 14.79
N GLY A 173 17.13 12.85 14.00
CA GLY A 173 18.51 13.11 14.42
C GLY A 173 19.40 11.85 14.52
N GLY A 174 20.71 12.08 14.67
CA GLY A 174 21.72 11.03 14.64
C GLY A 174 22.26 10.77 13.23
N GLN A 175 23.00 9.67 13.06
CA GLN A 175 23.70 9.35 11.81
C GLN A 175 22.77 8.88 10.69
N TYR A 176 21.70 8.14 11.03
CA TYR A 176 20.87 7.42 10.06
C TYR A 176 19.51 8.09 9.79
N ASN A 177 19.12 9.07 10.61
CA ASN A 177 17.81 9.72 10.49
C ASN A 177 17.92 11.11 9.87
N TRP A 178 16.78 11.67 9.47
CA TRP A 178 16.68 13.06 9.05
C TRP A 178 17.06 14.03 10.17
N ASP A 179 17.52 15.23 9.79
CA ASP A 179 17.76 16.37 10.68
C ASP A 179 16.45 16.99 11.21
N CYS A 180 15.49 16.18 11.63
CA CYS A 180 14.21 16.62 12.15
C CYS A 180 14.16 16.64 13.68
N THR A 181 13.03 17.11 14.20
CA THR A 181 12.61 16.89 15.59
C THR A 181 11.19 16.35 15.62
N VAL A 182 10.76 15.79 16.75
CA VAL A 182 9.37 15.36 16.97
C VAL A 182 8.73 16.31 17.96
N ASN A 183 7.61 16.92 17.60
CA ASN A 183 6.88 17.82 18.48
C ASN A 183 6.06 17.07 19.53
N ALA A 184 5.46 17.80 20.48
CA ALA A 184 4.72 17.21 21.60
C ALA A 184 3.52 16.34 21.20
N THR A 185 2.98 16.51 19.98
CA THR A 185 1.87 15.72 19.44
C THR A 185 2.36 14.61 18.50
N GLY A 186 3.65 14.27 18.51
CA GLY A 186 4.22 13.21 17.66
C GLY A 186 4.42 13.59 16.20
N GLY A 187 4.26 14.86 15.84
CA GLY A 187 4.49 15.34 14.48
C GLY A 187 5.97 15.56 14.23
N ILE A 188 6.46 15.09 13.08
CA ILE A 188 7.82 15.38 12.61
C ILE A 188 7.90 16.84 12.15
N VAL A 189 8.87 17.57 12.68
CA VAL A 189 9.23 18.94 12.31
C VAL A 189 10.55 18.89 11.52
N PRO A 190 10.53 19.11 10.20
CA PRO A 190 11.72 19.02 9.35
C PRO A 190 12.78 20.08 9.71
N GLY A 191 14.06 19.68 9.71
CA GLY A 191 15.17 20.62 9.70
C GLY A 191 15.55 21.06 8.29
N PRO A 192 16.64 21.83 8.13
CA PRO A 192 17.05 22.39 6.84
C PRO A 192 17.29 21.35 5.73
N LYS A 193 17.91 20.20 6.04
CA LYS A 193 18.24 19.17 5.05
C LYS A 193 17.02 18.39 4.61
N MET A 194 16.19 17.95 5.56
CA MET A 194 14.90 17.34 5.28
C MET A 194 13.99 18.30 4.50
N THR A 195 13.98 19.59 4.84
CA THR A 195 13.22 20.60 4.09
C THR A 195 13.70 20.69 2.65
N SER A 196 15.02 20.74 2.41
CA SER A 196 15.59 20.74 1.07
C SER A 196 15.17 19.49 0.27
N PHE A 197 15.23 18.31 0.89
CA PHE A 197 14.78 17.08 0.28
C PHE A 197 13.29 17.14 -0.08
N ILE A 198 12.44 17.56 0.85
CA ILE A 198 10.99 17.69 0.63
C ILE A 198 10.71 18.64 -0.54
N THR A 199 11.41 19.77 -0.63
CA THR A 199 11.29 20.71 -1.76
C THR A 199 11.70 20.08 -3.09
N ASN A 200 12.81 19.35 -3.11
CA ASN A 200 13.35 18.78 -4.35
C ASN A 200 12.62 17.53 -4.83
N TYR A 201 12.04 16.76 -3.91
CA TYR A 201 11.54 15.41 -4.19
C TYR A 201 10.12 15.14 -3.74
N GLY A 202 9.56 15.95 -2.84
CA GLY A 202 8.32 15.65 -2.13
C GLY A 202 8.50 14.62 -1.02
N PHE A 203 7.42 14.39 -0.27
CA PHE A 203 7.38 13.41 0.82
C PHE A 203 6.03 12.69 0.78
N PHE A 204 6.08 11.40 0.50
CA PHE A 204 4.99 10.55 0.03
C PHE A 204 4.71 9.34 0.92
N VAL A 205 5.65 8.95 1.80
CA VAL A 205 5.36 8.04 2.90
C VAL A 205 4.38 8.72 3.87
N ARG A 206 3.48 7.92 4.46
CA ARG A 206 2.42 8.40 5.36
C ARG A 206 2.65 7.87 6.78
N PRO A 207 3.39 8.59 7.63
CA PRO A 207 3.50 8.29 9.04
C PRO A 207 2.18 8.50 9.75
N TYR A 208 1.99 7.73 10.81
CA TYR A 208 0.90 7.89 11.75
C TYR A 208 1.42 8.37 13.09
N VAL A 209 0.54 8.99 13.88
CA VAL A 209 0.87 9.33 15.26
C VAL A 209 0.24 8.30 16.17
N VAL A 210 1.06 7.57 16.91
CA VAL A 210 0.65 6.64 17.96
C VAL A 210 1.37 7.04 19.23
N ASN A 211 0.64 7.30 20.32
CA ASN A 211 1.20 7.68 21.62
C ASN A 211 2.23 8.85 21.54
N ASN A 212 1.90 9.89 20.78
CA ASN A 212 2.77 11.05 20.50
C ASN A 212 4.12 10.69 19.84
N LYS A 213 4.19 9.58 19.10
CA LYS A 213 5.35 9.20 18.28
C LYS A 213 4.93 9.06 16.81
N PRO A 214 5.76 9.51 15.86
CA PRO A 214 5.57 9.20 14.46
C PRO A 214 5.96 7.74 14.22
N VAL A 215 5.08 6.97 13.58
CA VAL A 215 5.30 5.56 13.27
C VAL A 215 5.08 5.29 11.79
N VAL A 216 5.78 4.30 11.25
CA VAL A 216 5.53 3.77 9.91
C VAL A 216 4.31 2.87 9.99
N MET A 217 3.24 3.23 9.29
CA MET A 217 2.05 2.40 9.16
C MET A 217 1.93 1.93 7.72
N CYS A 218 1.36 0.75 7.52
CA CYS A 218 1.06 0.30 6.17
C CYS A 218 0.10 1.28 5.46
N THR A 219 0.36 1.53 4.19
CA THR A 219 -0.46 2.38 3.31
C THR A 219 -0.46 1.78 1.92
N THR A 220 -1.47 2.10 1.12
CA THR A 220 -1.46 1.71 -0.30
C THR A 220 -0.25 2.31 -1.00
N CYS A 221 0.38 1.49 -1.83
CA CYS A 221 1.53 1.88 -2.64
C CYS A 221 1.15 2.78 -3.82
N HIS A 222 -0.07 2.66 -4.35
CA HIS A 222 -0.58 3.46 -5.47
C HIS A 222 -2.07 3.77 -5.27
N ASN A 223 -2.64 4.54 -6.19
CA ASN A 223 -4.09 4.66 -6.32
C ASN A 223 -4.64 3.36 -6.92
N GLN A 224 -5.64 2.77 -6.29
CA GLN A 224 -6.24 1.50 -6.69
C GLN A 224 -7.04 1.56 -8.01
N HIS A 225 -7.36 2.78 -8.48
CA HIS A 225 -8.08 2.98 -9.75
C HIS A 225 -7.15 3.41 -10.89
N VAL A 226 -6.00 4.02 -10.58
CA VAL A 226 -5.04 4.57 -11.55
C VAL A 226 -3.61 4.39 -11.03
N MET A 227 -3.01 3.24 -11.33
CA MET A 227 -1.73 2.82 -10.72
C MET A 227 -0.49 3.50 -11.30
N ASN A 228 -0.60 4.10 -12.49
CA ASN A 228 0.54 4.65 -13.22
C ASN A 228 0.73 6.16 -13.03
N THR A 229 -0.13 6.81 -12.23
CA THR A 229 0.01 8.23 -11.92
C THR A 229 -0.31 8.56 -10.47
N VAL A 230 0.31 9.63 -9.98
CA VAL A 230 -0.01 10.24 -8.69
C VAL A 230 -0.35 11.72 -8.91
N THR A 231 -1.48 12.17 -8.36
CA THR A 231 -1.83 13.59 -8.34
C THR A 231 -1.19 14.25 -7.13
N VAL A 232 -0.31 15.21 -7.39
CA VAL A 232 0.27 16.10 -6.39
C VAL A 232 -0.56 17.37 -6.39
N LYS A 233 -0.96 17.82 -5.19
CA LYS A 233 -1.40 19.20 -5.01
C LYS A 233 -0.59 19.84 -3.89
N THR A 234 -0.01 21.00 -4.15
CA THR A 234 0.65 21.87 -3.17
C THR A 234 -0.27 22.09 -1.98
N GLY A 235 0.21 21.82 -0.78
CA GLY A 235 -0.60 21.89 0.45
C GLY A 235 -1.55 20.71 0.67
N ALA A 236 -1.75 19.82 -0.31
CA ALA A 236 -2.62 18.66 -0.15
C ALA A 236 -1.81 17.43 0.29
N ILE A 237 -1.85 17.19 1.59
CA ILE A 237 -2.21 15.86 2.09
C ILE A 237 -3.34 16.13 3.08
N SER A 238 -4.57 15.68 2.79
CA SER A 238 -5.70 15.92 3.69
C SER A 238 -6.40 14.61 4.04
N THR A 239 -6.59 14.47 5.37
CA THR A 239 -7.70 13.77 6.06
C THR A 239 -7.86 12.31 5.66
N THR A 240 -7.23 11.34 6.33
CA THR A 240 -7.60 10.95 7.69
C THR A 240 -6.46 10.11 8.32
N SER A 241 -6.12 10.48 9.57
CA SER A 241 -5.10 9.99 10.54
C SER A 241 -3.62 9.96 10.13
N GLY A 242 -2.80 10.72 10.89
CA GLY A 242 -1.35 10.88 10.71
C GLY A 242 -0.92 12.32 10.42
N THR A 243 -1.15 13.24 11.36
CA THR A 243 -0.69 14.63 11.24
C THR A 243 0.83 14.66 11.24
N PHE A 244 1.45 14.92 10.09
CA PHE A 244 2.77 15.57 10.06
C PHE A 244 2.59 16.93 10.73
N GLY A 245 3.10 17.07 11.94
CA GLY A 245 2.98 18.29 12.72
C GLY A 245 3.84 19.40 12.14
N GLY A 246 3.29 20.09 11.14
CA GLY A 246 3.90 21.22 10.45
C GLY A 246 3.55 21.17 8.96
N GLY A 247 2.54 21.95 8.55
CA GLY A 247 2.16 22.23 7.16
C GLY A 247 2.57 21.22 6.09
N ASN A 248 1.63 20.35 5.70
CA ASN A 248 1.73 19.40 4.59
C ASN A 248 2.29 20.06 3.32
N THR A 249 3.59 19.97 3.12
CA THR A 249 4.21 20.43 1.89
C THR A 249 4.69 19.20 1.15
N LEU A 250 3.85 18.68 0.24
CA LEU A 250 4.41 18.09 -0.96
C LEU A 250 5.22 19.24 -1.57
N GLY A 251 6.55 19.22 -1.44
CA GLY A 251 7.41 20.29 -1.95
C GLY A 251 7.38 20.41 -3.47
N LEU A 252 6.61 19.55 -4.13
CA LEU A 252 6.39 19.54 -5.57
C LEU A 252 5.22 20.43 -5.97
N ALA A 253 5.30 20.93 -7.20
CA ALA A 253 4.24 21.70 -7.83
C ALA A 253 2.95 20.86 -8.01
N ASN A 254 1.80 21.55 -8.07
CA ASN A 254 0.55 20.92 -8.50
C ASN A 254 0.73 20.22 -9.85
N GLY A 255 0.34 18.95 -9.95
CA GLY A 255 0.45 18.21 -11.20
C GLY A 255 0.07 16.74 -11.08
N THR A 256 0.07 16.07 -12.23
CA THR A 256 -0.03 14.61 -12.32
C THR A 256 1.31 14.08 -12.75
N TYR A 257 1.91 13.24 -11.93
CA TYR A 257 3.23 12.68 -12.13
C TYR A 257 3.11 11.20 -12.45
N ALA A 258 3.99 10.68 -13.30
CA ALA A 258 4.12 9.24 -13.49
C ALA A 258 4.52 8.60 -12.15
N THR A 259 3.89 7.49 -11.80
CA THR A 259 4.38 6.59 -10.76
C THR A 259 4.40 5.17 -11.32
N MET A 260 5.24 4.33 -10.73
CA MET A 260 5.31 2.91 -11.00
C MET A 260 5.90 2.23 -9.77
N PHE A 261 5.67 0.92 -9.66
CA PHE A 261 6.05 0.12 -8.49
C PHE A 261 5.38 0.59 -7.21
N PHE A 262 5.72 -0.06 -6.10
CA PHE A 262 5.25 0.11 -4.73
C PHE A 262 5.37 1.52 -4.11
N LEU A 263 5.50 2.57 -4.93
CA LEU A 263 5.86 3.93 -4.57
C LEU A 263 4.65 4.86 -4.76
N ARG A 264 4.21 5.45 -3.66
CA ARG A 264 3.13 6.45 -3.68
C ARG A 264 3.64 7.85 -4.06
N GLY A 265 4.58 7.94 -5.00
CA GLY A 265 5.24 9.19 -5.40
C GLY A 265 5.76 9.16 -6.84
N PRO A 266 6.26 10.28 -7.37
CA PRO A 266 6.77 10.35 -8.73
C PRO A 266 7.88 9.31 -8.97
N TYR A 267 7.66 8.45 -9.95
CA TYR A 267 8.61 7.46 -10.41
C TYR A 267 8.36 7.16 -11.90
N ASN A 268 9.39 7.40 -12.71
CA ASN A 268 9.43 7.17 -14.14
C ASN A 268 10.62 6.24 -14.47
N PRO A 269 10.41 4.92 -14.58
CA PRO A 269 11.45 3.97 -14.97
C PRO A 269 11.88 4.12 -16.44
N ALA A 270 11.20 4.94 -17.24
CA ALA A 270 11.66 5.29 -18.59
C ALA A 270 12.61 6.50 -18.58
N ASP A 271 12.85 7.13 -17.42
CA ASP A 271 13.87 8.17 -17.30
C ASP A 271 15.27 7.55 -17.48
N THR A 272 15.99 8.05 -18.49
CA THR A 272 17.35 7.60 -18.82
C THR A 272 18.42 8.40 -18.11
N ASN A 273 18.05 9.45 -17.37
CA ASN A 273 18.97 10.24 -16.58
C ASN A 273 19.47 9.42 -15.38
N GLN A 274 20.71 8.93 -15.46
CA GLN A 274 21.36 8.18 -14.38
C GLN A 274 21.47 8.98 -13.06
N ALA A 275 21.38 10.31 -13.11
CA ALA A 275 21.38 11.17 -11.92
C ALA A 275 20.00 11.27 -11.26
N SER A 276 18.93 10.75 -11.87
CA SER A 276 17.58 10.91 -11.34
C SER A 276 17.36 10.12 -10.03
N ASN A 277 18.02 8.96 -9.88
CA ASN A 277 18.02 8.17 -8.64
C ASN A 277 16.63 8.03 -7.97
N GLN A 278 15.56 7.98 -8.77
CA GLN A 278 14.19 8.15 -8.29
C GLN A 278 13.76 7.07 -7.30
N THR A 279 14.19 5.82 -7.52
CA THR A 279 13.93 4.71 -6.58
C THR A 279 14.55 4.99 -5.21
N ALA A 280 15.80 5.48 -5.16
CA ALA A 280 16.46 5.75 -3.88
C ALA A 280 15.83 6.93 -3.14
N GLN A 281 15.28 7.93 -3.85
CA GLN A 281 14.61 9.03 -3.17
C GLN A 281 13.37 8.58 -2.41
N PHE A 282 12.64 7.57 -2.88
CA PHE A 282 11.56 7.01 -2.07
C PHE A 282 12.08 6.43 -0.76
N CYS A 283 13.11 5.58 -0.81
CA CYS A 283 13.70 4.97 0.38
C CYS A 283 14.22 6.04 1.37
N ARG A 284 14.85 7.09 0.86
CA ARG A 284 15.41 8.19 1.65
C ARG A 284 14.39 8.98 2.46
N GLN A 285 13.10 8.86 2.16
CA GLN A 285 12.06 9.48 2.99
C GLN A 285 12.08 8.94 4.43
N CYS A 286 12.41 7.66 4.62
CA CYS A 286 12.60 7.04 5.93
C CYS A 286 14.08 6.89 6.31
N HIS A 287 14.97 6.78 5.31
CA HIS A 287 16.42 6.61 5.45
C HIS A 287 17.14 7.94 5.18
N GLY A 288 16.92 8.90 6.08
CA GLY A 288 17.38 10.27 5.88
C GLY A 288 18.90 10.40 5.84
N GLY A 289 19.63 9.60 6.64
CA GLY A 289 21.09 9.62 6.68
C GLY A 289 21.74 9.30 5.33
N GLU A 290 21.03 8.54 4.49
CA GLU A 290 21.43 8.10 3.15
C GLU A 290 21.08 9.13 2.05
N ALA A 291 20.42 10.23 2.42
CA ALA A 291 20.06 11.29 1.48
C ALA A 291 21.26 12.15 1.10
N ASN A 292 21.21 12.70 -0.12
CA ASN A 292 22.28 13.57 -0.62
C ASN A 292 22.42 14.82 0.27
N GLU A 293 21.29 15.37 0.74
CA GLU A 293 21.19 16.58 1.56
C GLU A 293 21.94 16.43 2.89
N MET A 294 21.80 15.26 3.52
CA MET A 294 22.48 14.90 4.77
C MET A 294 23.99 14.72 4.59
N ASN A 295 24.45 14.46 3.36
CA ASN A 295 25.85 14.25 2.99
C ASN A 295 26.48 15.46 2.27
N GLY A 296 25.87 16.65 2.39
CA GLY A 296 26.43 17.90 1.87
C GLY A 296 26.26 18.13 0.37
N SER A 297 25.37 17.38 -0.29
CA SER A 297 25.05 17.52 -1.71
C SER A 297 23.53 17.67 -1.93
N SER A 298 23.13 17.89 -3.17
CA SER A 298 21.73 17.78 -3.62
C SER A 298 21.76 17.15 -5.01
N ALA A 299 20.91 16.16 -5.29
CA ALA A 299 20.63 15.87 -6.70
C ALA A 299 19.60 16.92 -7.18
N GLY A 300 19.58 17.26 -8.47
CA GLY A 300 18.57 18.18 -9.02
C GLY A 300 17.14 17.64 -8.86
N THR A 301 16.13 18.30 -9.42
CA THR A 301 14.78 17.72 -9.58
C THR A 301 14.83 16.56 -10.56
N ILE A 302 14.12 15.47 -10.27
CA ILE A 302 14.34 14.14 -10.90
C ILE A 302 13.11 13.55 -11.58
N PHE A 303 12.08 14.34 -11.86
CA PHE A 303 10.83 13.90 -12.48
C PHE A 303 10.47 14.78 -13.68
#